data_AF-A0A640S1P9-F1
#
_entry.id   AF-A0A640S1P9-F1
#
_cell.length_a   1.000
_cell.length_b   1.000
_cell.length_c   1.000
_cell.angle_alpha   90.00
_cell.angle_beta   90.00
_cell.angle_gamma   90.00
#
_symmetry.space_group_name_H-M   'P 1'
#
loop_
_entity.id
_entity.type
_entity.pdbx_description
1 polymer ?
#
loop_
_entity_poly.entity_id
_entity_poly.type
_entity_poly.pdbx_seq_one_letter_code
_entity_poly.pdbx_strand_id
1 'polypeptide(L)'
;MTGPTAAAHQAVAAAGALGFSTAGQVTVIGLCALTAYLAHLALAVFNDGVRPFLLDFLHGRTTRSATGAVSFGLSAGFVFGLGAPMALSSGVLNPWLVFLPTDLLGILAPKKWLAPVLGGAWGAVVVFGLRGANEAAHELPVDFLTAMQQMSTPILYLFTLFPVLAVSKQFGRLPGAVAGVVELALVVVTMKLWPKVFAGAPAMAAGVLLLIGFAVAKDLRQRRGDRARAADERALAADNRALAAEAGVPAQVAPAEAPAAQAEDRPATTEARAATTQARAAVQRPPVPDDDPMVSLFSASAARLRRHLPLFMLLGGGVCLLAQLHIFGGGEATSFLIAKGRSVEAAQVDFYRAFGFLPLIATTALASGAYGIAGFTFVYPIGYLLPSPWWALVCGALVFAVEVLALSGIGRVLGGLPSVRDCSEQLRGAIGATLQLALLFGSLLAAQAMGGGLGILLVGGLYLLNEAMGRVVVRTAAGPAAVVVGGVLLNVLYWLDLFTPLTS
;
A
#
# COMPACT_ATOMS: atom_id res chain seq x y z
N MET A 1 20.31 34.19 13.24
CA MET A 1 19.66 34.91 12.13
C MET A 1 18.77 33.94 11.37
N THR A 2 17.55 33.73 11.84
CA THR A 2 16.51 32.96 11.16
C THR A 2 15.76 33.91 10.23
N GLY A 3 15.90 33.72 8.91
CA GLY A 3 15.28 34.59 7.93
C GLY A 3 13.74 34.59 8.00
N PRO A 4 13.07 35.64 7.51
CA PRO A 4 11.62 35.81 7.56
C PRO A 4 10.83 34.68 6.83
N THR A 5 11.48 33.84 6.04
CA THR A 5 10.87 32.72 5.29
C THR A 5 10.58 31.48 6.13
N ALA A 6 11.30 31.25 7.23
CA ALA A 6 11.04 30.12 8.14
C ALA A 6 9.83 30.38 9.05
N ALA A 7 9.65 31.64 9.47
CA ALA A 7 8.49 32.08 10.23
C ALA A 7 7.19 32.06 9.39
N ALA A 8 7.28 32.38 8.09
CA ALA A 8 6.14 32.32 7.17
C ALA A 8 5.63 30.88 6.96
N HIS A 9 6.52 29.88 6.88
CA HIS A 9 6.12 28.47 6.80
C HIS A 9 5.56 27.93 8.12
N GLN A 10 6.04 28.42 9.28
CA GLN A 10 5.49 28.06 10.58
C GLN A 10 4.12 28.69 10.86
N ALA A 11 3.83 29.87 10.29
CA ALA A 11 2.53 30.52 10.43
C ALA A 11 1.43 29.83 9.58
N VAL A 12 1.79 29.26 8.42
CA VAL A 12 0.84 28.46 7.59
C VAL A 12 0.53 27.11 8.23
N ALA A 13 1.46 26.54 9.01
CA ALA A 13 1.25 25.28 9.73
C ALA A 13 0.31 25.40 10.96
N ALA A 14 -0.06 26.62 11.37
CA ALA A 14 -0.85 26.87 12.57
C ALA A 14 -2.34 27.18 12.29
N ALA A 15 -2.73 27.34 11.02
CA ALA A 15 -4.13 27.56 10.64
C ALA A 15 -4.50 26.51 9.60
N GLY A 16 -5.63 25.84 9.77
CA GLY A 16 -6.17 24.83 8.85
C GLY A 16 -6.58 25.39 7.48
N ALA A 17 -5.71 26.13 6.81
CA ALA A 17 -5.97 26.67 5.49
C ALA A 17 -5.40 25.71 4.43
N LEU A 18 -6.28 25.06 3.68
CA LEU A 18 -6.01 24.36 2.41
C LEU A 18 -5.60 25.35 1.28
N GLY A 19 -4.74 26.31 1.62
CA GLY A 19 -4.21 27.36 0.74
C GLY A 19 -2.97 26.87 0.02
N PHE A 20 -3.14 26.00 -0.97
CA PHE A 20 -2.02 25.54 -1.79
C PHE A 20 -1.43 26.70 -2.61
N SER A 21 -0.10 26.77 -2.70
CA SER A 21 0.57 27.69 -3.63
C SER A 21 0.16 27.39 -5.06
N THR A 22 0.18 28.37 -5.97
CA THR A 22 -0.18 28.17 -7.38
C THR A 22 0.63 27.03 -8.01
N ALA A 23 1.91 26.90 -7.65
CA ALA A 23 2.75 25.79 -8.08
C ALA A 23 2.25 24.43 -7.54
N GLY A 24 1.84 24.37 -6.27
CA GLY A 24 1.22 23.18 -5.67
C GLY A 24 -0.09 22.80 -6.36
N GLN A 25 -0.96 23.77 -6.64
CA GLN A 25 -2.21 23.56 -7.35
C GLN A 25 -1.99 22.95 -8.75
N VAL A 26 -1.09 23.55 -9.53
CA VAL A 26 -0.73 23.07 -10.87
C VAL A 26 -0.11 21.68 -10.79
N THR A 27 0.71 21.40 -9.78
CA THR A 27 1.33 20.08 -9.58
C THR A 27 0.27 19.02 -9.30
N VAL A 28 -0.70 19.28 -8.43
CA VAL A 28 -1.79 18.34 -8.12
C VAL A 28 -2.62 18.07 -9.38
N ILE A 29 -3.05 19.11 -10.09
CA ILE A 29 -3.84 18.99 -11.32
C ILE A 29 -3.09 18.20 -12.39
N GLY A 30 -1.83 18.55 -12.63
CA GLY A 30 -0.98 17.88 -13.61
C GLY A 30 -0.71 16.42 -13.26
N LEU A 31 -0.49 16.12 -11.98
CA LEU A 31 -0.30 14.74 -11.53
C LEU A 31 -1.58 13.93 -11.66
N CYS A 32 -2.75 14.47 -11.31
CA CYS A 32 -4.03 13.78 -11.52
C CYS A 32 -4.31 13.50 -13.00
N ALA A 33 -3.94 14.42 -13.88
CA ALA A 33 -4.04 14.20 -15.33
C ALA A 33 -3.12 13.06 -15.78
N LEU A 34 -1.89 13.01 -15.28
CA LEU A 34 -0.94 11.95 -15.58
C LEU A 34 -1.42 10.59 -15.05
N THR A 35 -1.87 10.51 -13.80
CA THR A 35 -2.32 9.24 -13.20
C THR A 35 -3.54 8.69 -13.92
N ALA A 36 -4.51 9.54 -14.27
CA ALA A 36 -5.66 9.11 -15.07
C ALA A 36 -5.23 8.61 -16.47
N TYR A 37 -4.24 9.25 -17.10
CA TYR A 37 -3.69 8.78 -18.36
C TYR A 37 -3.00 7.41 -18.23
N LEU A 38 -2.23 7.18 -17.16
CA LEU A 38 -1.59 5.89 -16.91
C LEU A 38 -2.58 4.77 -16.61
N ALA A 39 -3.65 5.08 -15.87
CA ALA A 39 -4.74 4.17 -15.60
C ALA A 39 -5.50 3.81 -16.88
N HIS A 40 -5.72 4.78 -17.78
CA HIS A 40 -6.32 4.55 -19.10
C HIS A 40 -5.51 3.58 -19.97
N LEU A 41 -4.18 3.65 -19.89
CA LEU A 41 -3.27 2.73 -20.58
C LEU A 41 -3.12 1.37 -19.86
N ALA A 42 -3.78 1.18 -18.72
CA ALA A 42 -3.59 0.05 -17.81
C ALA A 42 -2.10 -0.17 -17.48
N LEU A 43 -1.34 0.91 -17.30
CA LEU A 43 0.08 0.89 -16.96
C LEU A 43 0.33 1.09 -15.47
N ALA A 44 -0.49 1.91 -14.81
CA ALA A 44 -0.40 2.13 -13.37
C ALA A 44 -1.78 2.37 -12.77
N VAL A 45 -2.00 1.87 -11.56
CA VAL A 45 -3.13 2.23 -10.70
C VAL A 45 -2.66 2.35 -9.25
N PHE A 46 -3.31 3.18 -8.47
CA PHE A 46 -3.04 3.31 -7.05
C PHE A 46 -3.70 2.19 -6.26
N ASN A 47 -4.94 1.80 -6.61
CA ASN A 47 -5.62 0.72 -5.91
C ASN A 47 -4.96 -0.64 -6.19
N ASP A 48 -4.31 -1.20 -5.16
CA ASP A 48 -3.66 -2.50 -5.23
C ASP A 48 -4.61 -3.63 -5.64
N GLY A 49 -5.87 -3.57 -5.20
CA GLY A 49 -6.89 -4.57 -5.52
C GLY A 49 -7.34 -4.55 -6.98
N VAL A 50 -7.10 -3.45 -7.71
CA VAL A 50 -7.49 -3.31 -9.12
C VAL A 50 -6.45 -3.92 -10.06
N ARG A 51 -5.17 -3.97 -9.67
CA ARG A 51 -4.08 -4.47 -10.54
C ARG A 51 -4.33 -5.86 -11.13
N PRO A 52 -4.77 -6.88 -10.36
CA PRO A 52 -5.04 -8.20 -10.94
C PRO A 52 -6.07 -8.18 -12.07
N PHE A 53 -7.10 -7.32 -11.97
CA PHE A 53 -8.15 -7.19 -12.98
C PHE A 53 -7.70 -6.45 -14.25
N LEU A 54 -6.63 -5.65 -14.16
CA LEU A 54 -6.04 -5.04 -15.35
C LEU A 54 -5.42 -6.09 -16.28
N LEU A 55 -4.97 -7.22 -15.76
CA LEU A 55 -4.47 -8.33 -16.58
C LEU A 55 -5.58 -8.87 -17.49
N ASP A 56 -6.75 -9.15 -16.91
CA ASP A 56 -7.89 -9.65 -17.68
C ASP A 56 -8.40 -8.62 -18.69
N PHE A 57 -8.33 -7.33 -18.33
CA PHE A 57 -8.62 -6.24 -19.26
C PHE A 57 -7.62 -6.21 -20.43
N LEU A 58 -6.32 -6.35 -20.17
CA LEU A 58 -5.27 -6.38 -21.19
C LEU A 58 -5.39 -7.58 -22.13
N HIS A 59 -5.85 -8.72 -21.62
CA HIS A 59 -6.13 -9.92 -22.42
C HIS A 59 -7.50 -9.88 -23.12
N GLY A 60 -8.27 -8.79 -23.00
CA GLY A 60 -9.57 -8.64 -23.64
C GLY A 60 -10.68 -9.51 -23.05
N ARG A 61 -10.48 -10.07 -21.84
CA ARG A 61 -11.48 -10.89 -21.14
C ARG A 61 -12.55 -10.05 -20.45
N THR A 62 -12.26 -8.79 -20.16
CA THR A 62 -13.19 -7.84 -19.55
C THR A 62 -13.28 -6.54 -20.36
N THR A 63 -14.38 -5.81 -20.18
CA THR A 63 -14.60 -4.51 -20.82
C THR A 63 -14.22 -3.37 -19.88
N ARG A 64 -13.90 -2.18 -20.42
CA ARG A 64 -13.58 -0.99 -19.60
C ARG A 64 -14.64 -0.68 -18.55
N SER A 65 -15.92 -0.82 -18.91
CA SER A 65 -17.03 -0.59 -17.98
C SER A 65 -17.04 -1.60 -16.83
N ALA A 66 -16.77 -2.88 -17.11
CA ALA A 66 -16.72 -3.91 -16.09
C ALA A 66 -15.52 -3.70 -15.15
N THR A 67 -14.32 -3.45 -15.71
CA THR A 67 -13.12 -3.13 -14.92
C THR A 67 -13.30 -1.85 -14.12
N GLY A 68 -13.94 -0.83 -14.69
CA GLY A 68 -14.26 0.42 -14.02
C GLY A 68 -15.25 0.24 -12.87
N ALA A 69 -16.28 -0.60 -13.02
CA ALA A 69 -17.22 -0.90 -11.94
C ALA A 69 -16.54 -1.60 -10.76
N VAL A 70 -15.64 -2.57 -11.03
CA VAL A 70 -14.82 -3.22 -9.99
C VAL A 70 -13.93 -2.19 -9.30
N SER A 71 -13.25 -1.33 -10.08
CA SER A 71 -12.42 -0.26 -9.55
C SER A 71 -13.21 0.74 -8.69
N PHE A 72 -14.43 1.09 -9.09
CA PHE A 72 -15.30 1.97 -8.30
C PHE A 72 -15.67 1.32 -6.97
N GLY A 73 -16.14 0.07 -7.00
CA GLY A 73 -16.54 -0.68 -5.81
C GLY A 73 -15.40 -0.84 -4.79
N LEU A 74 -14.17 -1.09 -5.27
CA LEU A 74 -13.00 -1.21 -4.41
C LEU A 74 -12.46 0.12 -3.86
N SER A 75 -12.80 1.25 -4.49
CA SER A 75 -12.21 2.56 -4.18
C SER A 75 -13.15 3.52 -3.46
N ALA A 76 -14.46 3.48 -3.73
CA ALA A 76 -15.41 4.50 -3.28
C ALA A 76 -15.42 4.68 -1.76
N GLY A 77 -15.41 3.56 -1.01
CA GLY A 77 -15.36 3.59 0.45
C GLY A 77 -14.10 4.28 1.00
N PHE A 78 -12.95 4.11 0.35
CA PHE A 78 -11.72 4.79 0.74
C PHE A 78 -11.72 6.26 0.36
N VAL A 79 -12.26 6.64 -0.81
CA VAL A 79 -12.32 8.05 -1.25
C VAL A 79 -13.16 8.88 -0.29
N PHE A 80 -14.41 8.46 -0.06
CA PHE A 80 -15.37 9.25 0.71
C PHE A 80 -15.25 9.01 2.22
N GLY A 81 -14.82 7.82 2.63
CA GLY A 81 -14.78 7.45 4.04
C GLY A 81 -13.44 7.71 4.73
N LEU A 82 -12.32 7.67 3.99
CA LEU A 82 -10.98 7.91 4.54
C LEU A 82 -10.36 9.16 3.91
N GLY A 83 -10.34 9.26 2.58
CA GLY A 83 -9.61 10.26 1.83
C GLY A 83 -10.09 11.68 2.09
N ALA A 84 -11.35 11.98 1.79
CA ALA A 84 -11.91 13.31 2.00
C ALA A 84 -11.92 13.73 3.49
N PRO A 85 -12.39 12.90 4.45
CA PRO A 85 -12.36 13.26 5.87
C PRO A 85 -10.93 13.52 6.37
N MET A 86 -9.95 12.70 5.99
CA MET A 86 -8.55 12.90 6.40
C MET A 86 -7.93 14.15 5.80
N ALA A 87 -8.22 14.46 4.54
CA ALA A 87 -7.72 15.67 3.90
C ALA A 87 -8.27 16.94 4.58
N LEU A 88 -9.56 16.94 4.91
CA LEU A 88 -10.20 18.03 5.65
C LEU A 88 -9.67 18.14 7.09
N SER A 89 -9.46 17.02 7.79
CA SER A 89 -9.00 17.05 9.19
C SER A 89 -7.53 17.43 9.36
N SER A 90 -6.68 17.06 8.40
CA SER A 90 -5.24 17.30 8.48
C SER A 90 -4.81 18.55 7.70
N GLY A 91 -5.64 19.05 6.78
CA GLY A 91 -5.25 20.08 5.82
C GLY A 91 -4.23 19.61 4.78
N VAL A 92 -3.93 18.30 4.73
CA VAL A 92 -2.92 17.69 3.87
C VAL A 92 -3.59 16.68 2.92
N LEU A 93 -3.26 16.73 1.63
CA LEU A 93 -3.78 15.79 0.64
C LEU A 93 -3.25 14.37 0.91
N ASN A 94 -4.02 13.38 0.50
CA ASN A 94 -3.65 11.98 0.66
C ASN A 94 -3.91 11.18 -0.63
N PRO A 95 -3.24 10.02 -0.81
CA PRO A 95 -3.38 9.21 -2.01
C PRO A 95 -4.81 8.75 -2.30
N TRP A 96 -5.62 8.48 -1.27
CA TRP A 96 -6.97 7.96 -1.45
C TRP A 96 -7.89 8.98 -2.10
N LEU A 97 -7.75 10.27 -1.74
CA LEU A 97 -8.52 11.34 -2.35
C LEU A 97 -8.01 11.72 -3.74
N VAL A 98 -6.69 11.69 -3.94
CA VAL A 98 -6.07 12.18 -5.18
C VAL A 98 -6.05 11.11 -6.27
N PHE A 99 -5.58 9.89 -5.95
CA PHE A 99 -5.27 8.89 -6.97
C PHE A 99 -6.38 7.88 -7.24
N LEU A 100 -7.13 7.44 -6.22
CA LEU A 100 -8.21 6.46 -6.44
C LEU A 100 -9.29 6.94 -7.43
N PRO A 101 -9.73 8.23 -7.40
CA PRO A 101 -10.67 8.71 -8.40
C PRO A 101 -10.03 8.80 -9.79
N THR A 102 -8.73 9.13 -9.88
CA THR A 102 -8.03 9.16 -11.17
C THR A 102 -7.85 7.78 -11.78
N ASP A 103 -7.69 6.73 -10.96
CA ASP A 103 -7.71 5.33 -11.44
C ASP A 103 -9.04 5.04 -12.15
N LEU A 104 -10.14 5.35 -11.47
CA LEU A 104 -11.49 5.12 -11.98
C LEU A 104 -11.76 5.93 -13.26
N LEU A 105 -11.49 7.23 -13.22
CA LEU A 105 -11.71 8.13 -14.35
C LEU A 105 -10.84 7.75 -15.55
N GLY A 106 -9.61 7.30 -15.31
CA GLY A 106 -8.71 6.80 -16.35
C GLY A 106 -9.22 5.51 -17.00
N ILE A 107 -9.60 4.52 -16.20
CA ILE A 107 -10.12 3.22 -16.68
C ILE A 107 -11.42 3.42 -17.48
N LEU A 108 -12.34 4.28 -16.98
CA LEU A 108 -13.61 4.55 -17.62
C LEU A 108 -13.51 5.44 -18.87
N ALA A 109 -12.43 6.21 -19.02
CA ALA A 109 -12.28 7.12 -20.15
C ALA A 109 -12.29 6.34 -21.49
N PRO A 110 -13.19 6.67 -22.44
CA PRO A 110 -13.26 5.99 -23.73
C PRO A 110 -12.11 6.35 -24.66
N LYS A 111 -11.54 7.55 -24.52
CA LYS A 111 -10.48 8.10 -25.38
C LYS A 111 -9.26 8.47 -24.56
N LYS A 112 -8.07 8.20 -25.12
CA LYS A 112 -6.77 8.48 -24.50
C LYS A 112 -6.54 9.94 -24.11
N TRP A 113 -7.13 10.89 -24.84
CA TRP A 113 -7.00 12.32 -24.54
C TRP A 113 -8.01 12.78 -23.49
N LEU A 114 -9.12 12.06 -23.29
CA LEU A 114 -10.14 12.43 -22.31
C LEU A 114 -9.72 12.04 -20.90
N ALA A 115 -8.96 10.94 -20.75
CA ALA A 115 -8.42 10.50 -19.47
C ALA A 115 -7.66 11.60 -18.70
N PRO A 116 -6.65 12.28 -19.28
CA PRO A 116 -5.95 13.36 -18.57
C PRO A 116 -6.84 14.57 -18.31
N VAL A 117 -7.82 14.86 -19.16
CA VAL A 117 -8.78 15.96 -18.92
C VAL A 117 -9.66 15.66 -17.70
N LEU A 118 -10.20 14.45 -17.60
CA LEU A 118 -10.99 14.02 -16.45
C LEU A 118 -10.16 13.97 -15.17
N GLY A 119 -8.94 13.44 -15.25
CA GLY A 119 -8.00 13.44 -14.13
C GLY A 119 -7.65 14.85 -13.66
N GLY A 120 -7.29 15.74 -14.58
CA GLY A 120 -7.01 17.15 -14.27
C GLY A 120 -8.22 17.88 -13.69
N ALA A 121 -9.42 17.62 -14.21
CA ALA A 121 -10.66 18.16 -13.65
C ALA A 121 -10.88 17.70 -12.20
N TRP A 122 -10.64 16.43 -11.89
CA TRP A 122 -10.69 15.94 -10.52
C TRP A 122 -9.64 16.61 -9.63
N GLY A 123 -8.40 16.77 -10.11
CA GLY A 123 -7.36 17.51 -9.38
C GLY A 123 -7.78 18.96 -9.07
N ALA A 124 -8.47 19.63 -10.00
CA ALA A 124 -9.00 20.97 -9.77
C ALA A 124 -10.14 20.96 -8.74
N VAL A 125 -11.05 19.98 -8.80
CA VAL A 125 -12.09 19.79 -7.78
C VAL A 125 -11.48 19.57 -6.39
N VAL A 126 -10.42 18.76 -6.28
CA VAL A 126 -9.75 18.55 -4.99
C VAL A 126 -9.12 19.84 -4.49
N VAL A 127 -8.36 20.55 -5.33
CA VAL A 127 -7.66 21.78 -4.95
C VAL A 127 -8.62 22.91 -4.55
N PHE A 128 -9.61 23.20 -5.39
CA PHE A 128 -10.53 24.32 -5.18
C PHE A 128 -11.71 23.95 -4.27
N GLY A 129 -12.20 22.71 -4.40
CA GLY A 129 -13.33 22.21 -3.61
C GLY A 129 -12.96 21.96 -2.15
N LEU A 130 -11.78 21.43 -1.84
CA LEU A 130 -11.35 21.30 -0.44
C LEU A 130 -11.22 22.68 0.22
N ARG A 131 -10.65 23.66 -0.47
CA ARG A 131 -10.55 25.03 0.06
C ARG A 131 -11.93 25.60 0.37
N GLY A 132 -12.86 25.53 -0.57
CA GLY A 132 -14.23 26.02 -0.36
C GLY A 132 -14.96 25.27 0.75
N ALA A 133 -14.83 23.93 0.80
CA ALA A 133 -15.43 23.12 1.85
C ALA A 133 -14.86 23.44 3.24
N ASN A 134 -13.56 23.72 3.32
CA ASN A 134 -12.89 24.07 4.57
C ASN A 134 -13.31 25.45 5.08
N GLU A 135 -13.34 26.46 4.20
CA GLU A 135 -13.83 27.80 4.55
C GLU A 135 -15.30 27.73 5.03
N ALA A 136 -16.17 27.05 4.29
CA ALA A 136 -17.57 26.89 4.66
C ALA A 136 -17.78 26.13 5.98
N ALA A 137 -16.96 25.12 6.27
CA ALA A 137 -17.09 24.33 7.49
C ALA A 137 -16.65 25.08 8.75
N HIS A 138 -15.70 26.03 8.65
CA HIS A 138 -15.30 26.87 9.77
C HIS A 138 -16.32 27.98 10.10
N GLU A 139 -17.20 28.33 9.16
CA GLU A 139 -18.30 29.27 9.41
C GLU A 139 -19.49 28.62 10.15
N LEU A 140 -19.48 27.30 10.32
CA LEU A 140 -20.54 26.58 11.01
C LEU A 140 -20.46 26.78 12.53
N PRO A 141 -21.62 26.86 13.23
CA PRO A 141 -21.69 26.94 14.69
C PRO A 141 -20.90 25.86 15.44
N VAL A 142 -20.85 24.65 14.87
CA VAL A 142 -20.01 23.55 15.35
C VAL A 142 -18.90 23.31 14.35
N ASP A 143 -17.70 23.76 14.70
CA ASP A 143 -16.48 23.54 13.93
C ASP A 143 -15.96 22.10 14.14
N PHE A 144 -16.52 21.20 13.34
CA PHE A 144 -16.13 19.79 13.36
C PHE A 144 -14.73 19.55 12.76
N LEU A 145 -14.21 20.46 11.92
CA LEU A 145 -12.89 20.30 11.31
C LEU A 145 -11.79 20.49 12.36
N THR A 146 -11.90 21.53 13.18
CA THR A 146 -10.98 21.74 14.30
C THR A 146 -11.05 20.57 15.29
N ALA A 147 -12.26 20.07 15.57
CA ALA A 147 -12.41 18.90 16.44
C ALA A 147 -11.78 17.62 15.86
N MET A 148 -11.85 17.41 14.55
CA MET A 148 -11.20 16.26 13.88
C MET A 148 -9.68 16.25 14.05
N GLN A 149 -9.03 17.37 14.35
CA GLN A 149 -7.59 17.38 14.66
C GLN A 149 -7.24 16.57 15.90
N GLN A 150 -8.20 16.35 16.82
CA GLN A 150 -8.03 15.48 17.99
C GLN A 150 -7.75 14.02 17.62
N MET A 151 -8.09 13.62 16.39
CA MET A 151 -7.77 12.30 15.85
C MET A 151 -6.26 12.07 15.72
N SER A 152 -5.47 13.13 15.55
CA SER A 152 -4.03 13.04 15.38
C SER A 152 -3.36 12.32 16.55
N THR A 153 -3.75 12.60 17.80
CA THR A 153 -3.04 12.06 18.97
C THR A 153 -3.16 10.55 19.07
N PRO A 154 -4.36 9.93 19.05
CA PRO A 154 -4.48 8.48 19.03
C PRO A 154 -3.81 7.85 17.81
N ILE A 155 -3.94 8.46 16.62
CA ILE A 155 -3.29 7.97 15.39
C ILE A 155 -1.78 7.88 15.60
N LEU A 156 -1.12 8.96 16.03
CA LEU A 156 0.33 8.95 16.16
C LEU A 156 0.82 7.95 17.21
N TYR A 157 0.19 7.85 18.37
CA TYR A 157 0.68 6.99 19.46
C TYR A 157 0.28 5.52 19.34
N LEU A 158 -0.92 5.19 18.86
CA LEU A 158 -1.32 3.79 18.66
C LEU A 158 -0.70 3.21 17.39
N PHE A 159 -0.44 4.04 16.37
CA PHE A 159 0.25 3.59 15.17
C PHE A 159 1.65 3.08 15.49
N THR A 160 2.36 3.64 16.48
CA THR A 160 3.73 3.21 16.81
C THR A 160 3.82 1.71 17.06
N LEU A 161 2.76 1.11 17.62
CA LEU A 161 2.68 -0.29 18.02
C LEU A 161 2.54 -1.28 16.86
N PHE A 162 2.48 -0.83 15.61
CA PHE A 162 2.34 -1.75 14.47
C PHE A 162 3.47 -2.78 14.39
N PRO A 163 4.76 -2.48 14.70
CA PRO A 163 5.81 -3.49 14.67
C PRO A 163 5.62 -4.50 15.79
N VAL A 164 5.23 -4.08 17.01
CA VAL A 164 4.92 -5.00 18.11
C VAL A 164 3.84 -6.00 17.68
N LEU A 165 2.77 -5.51 17.05
CA LEU A 165 1.68 -6.35 16.59
C LEU A 165 2.13 -7.28 15.45
N ALA A 166 2.97 -6.80 14.53
CA ALA A 166 3.54 -7.64 13.47
C ALA A 166 4.43 -8.77 14.03
N VAL A 167 5.32 -8.45 14.98
CA VAL A 167 6.17 -9.43 15.67
C VAL A 167 5.31 -10.44 16.42
N SER A 168 4.27 -9.96 17.11
CA SER A 168 3.36 -10.81 17.88
C SER A 168 2.62 -11.81 16.98
N LYS A 169 2.14 -11.34 15.82
CA LYS A 169 1.41 -12.18 14.85
C LYS A 169 2.33 -13.18 14.14
N GLN A 170 3.59 -12.83 13.89
CA GLN A 170 4.51 -13.68 13.15
C GLN A 170 5.30 -14.67 14.00
N PHE A 171 5.76 -14.25 15.19
CA PHE A 171 6.67 -15.02 16.04
C PHE A 171 6.03 -15.42 17.38
N GLY A 172 4.79 -15.03 17.63
CA GLY A 172 4.02 -15.39 18.82
C GLY A 172 4.16 -14.38 19.96
N ARG A 173 3.51 -14.73 21.09
CA ARG A 173 3.26 -13.79 22.20
C ARG A 173 4.53 -13.34 22.92
N LEU A 174 5.52 -14.22 23.08
CA LEU A 174 6.75 -13.91 23.83
C LEU A 174 7.66 -12.92 23.06
N PRO A 175 8.03 -13.15 21.79
CA PRO A 175 8.75 -12.14 21.00
C PRO A 175 7.98 -10.83 20.88
N GLY A 176 6.65 -10.92 20.75
CA GLY A 176 5.76 -9.76 20.76
C GLY A 176 5.84 -8.95 22.05
N ALA A 177 5.80 -9.61 23.21
CA ALA A 177 5.92 -8.94 24.51
C ALA A 177 7.29 -8.27 24.68
N VAL A 178 8.38 -8.92 24.26
CA VAL A 178 9.72 -8.33 24.28
C VAL A 178 9.77 -7.08 23.40
N ALA A 179 9.25 -7.15 22.17
CA ALA A 179 9.16 -6.00 21.28
C ALA A 179 8.35 -4.86 21.92
N GLY A 180 7.22 -5.17 22.55
CA GLY A 180 6.37 -4.20 23.23
C GLY A 180 7.06 -3.51 24.41
N VAL A 181 7.81 -4.24 25.24
CA VAL A 181 8.58 -3.67 26.35
C VAL A 181 9.70 -2.77 25.83
N VAL A 182 10.43 -3.20 24.81
CA VAL A 182 11.50 -2.40 24.18
C VAL A 182 10.92 -1.12 23.58
N GLU A 183 9.82 -1.23 22.83
CA GLU A 183 9.18 -0.10 22.19
C GLU A 183 8.64 0.90 23.23
N LEU A 184 7.93 0.42 24.26
CA LEU A 184 7.42 1.27 25.34
C LEU A 184 8.56 1.97 26.09
N ALA A 185 9.64 1.26 26.40
CA ALA A 185 10.82 1.84 27.04
C ALA A 185 11.43 2.95 26.16
N LEU A 186 11.56 2.72 24.85
CA LEU A 186 12.06 3.72 23.91
C LEU A 186 11.13 4.94 23.82
N VAL A 187 9.81 4.74 23.82
CA VAL A 187 8.85 5.85 23.85
C VAL A 187 9.04 6.69 25.12
N VAL A 188 9.05 6.06 26.29
CA VAL A 188 9.20 6.77 27.59
C VAL A 188 10.55 7.49 27.67
N VAL A 189 11.65 6.83 27.29
CA VAL A 189 12.99 7.42 27.28
C VAL A 189 13.05 8.59 26.32
N THR A 190 12.49 8.45 25.11
CA THR A 190 12.50 9.54 24.11
C THR A 190 11.66 10.73 24.58
N MET A 191 10.48 10.49 25.16
CA MET A 191 9.66 11.57 25.73
C MET A 191 10.39 12.32 26.85
N LYS A 192 11.21 11.62 27.65
CA LYS A 192 11.97 12.21 28.75
C LYS A 192 13.23 12.96 28.27
N LEU A 193 14.01 12.36 27.38
CA LEU A 193 15.31 12.90 26.95
C LEU A 193 15.19 13.90 25.80
N TRP A 194 14.24 13.68 24.90
CA TRP A 194 14.02 14.49 23.69
C TRP A 194 12.54 14.80 23.49
N PRO A 195 11.93 15.67 24.33
CA PRO A 195 10.49 15.96 24.28
C PRO A 195 10.02 16.59 22.95
N LYS A 196 10.96 17.14 22.16
CA LYS A 196 10.67 17.70 20.83
C LYS A 196 10.65 16.65 19.72
N VAL A 197 11.19 15.45 19.96
CA VAL A 197 11.25 14.35 18.99
C VAL A 197 10.00 13.49 19.10
N PHE A 198 9.55 12.93 17.99
CA PHE A 198 8.38 12.06 18.00
C PHE A 198 8.81 10.76 18.64
N ALA A 199 8.34 10.48 19.85
CA ALA A 199 8.76 9.29 20.57
C ALA A 199 8.46 7.99 19.81
N GLY A 200 7.43 7.99 18.96
CA GLY A 200 7.09 6.87 18.11
C GLY A 200 8.13 6.54 17.04
N ALA A 201 8.84 7.52 16.51
CA ALA A 201 9.79 7.34 15.42
C ALA A 201 10.92 6.34 15.74
N PRO A 202 11.74 6.55 16.80
CA PRO A 202 12.78 5.60 17.17
C PRO A 202 12.21 4.27 17.67
N ALA A 203 11.01 4.28 18.25
CA ALA A 203 10.33 3.09 18.74
C ALA A 203 9.92 2.17 17.57
N MET A 204 9.29 2.73 16.53
CA MET A 204 8.95 2.02 15.30
C MET A 204 10.19 1.48 14.59
N ALA A 205 11.27 2.28 14.55
CA ALA A 205 12.55 1.86 13.97
C ALA A 205 13.06 0.58 14.64
N ALA A 206 13.14 0.59 15.97
CA ALA A 206 13.58 -0.55 16.75
C ALA A 206 12.67 -1.76 16.55
N GLY A 207 11.35 -1.55 16.55
CA GLY A 207 10.37 -2.61 16.33
C GLY A 207 10.49 -3.29 14.96
N VAL A 208 10.67 -2.51 13.89
CA VAL A 208 10.84 -3.05 12.53
C VAL A 208 12.19 -3.76 12.39
N LEU A 209 13.28 -3.21 12.96
CA LEU A 209 14.58 -3.86 12.97
C LEU A 209 14.53 -5.21 13.72
N LEU A 210 13.81 -5.26 14.84
CA LEU A 210 13.61 -6.47 15.61
C LEU A 210 12.77 -7.51 14.84
N LEU A 211 11.72 -7.08 14.13
CA LEU A 211 10.95 -7.94 13.23
C LEU A 211 11.82 -8.56 12.15
N ILE A 212 12.59 -7.73 11.43
CA ILE A 212 13.50 -8.19 10.37
C ILE A 212 14.58 -9.11 10.95
N GLY A 213 15.14 -8.75 12.11
CA GLY A 213 16.13 -9.57 12.80
C GLY A 213 15.61 -10.96 13.15
N PHE A 214 14.38 -11.06 13.68
CA PHE A 214 13.75 -12.36 13.94
C PHE A 214 13.43 -13.14 12.67
N ALA A 215 13.03 -12.46 11.59
CA ALA A 215 12.75 -13.10 10.30
C ALA A 215 14.00 -13.73 9.70
N VAL A 216 15.09 -12.96 9.63
CA VAL A 216 16.38 -13.43 9.11
C VAL A 216 16.93 -14.56 9.99
N ALA A 217 16.85 -14.43 11.32
CA ALA A 217 17.30 -15.48 12.23
C ALA A 217 16.50 -16.78 12.05
N LYS A 218 15.18 -16.69 11.84
CA LYS A 218 14.31 -17.84 11.56
C LYS A 218 14.69 -18.52 10.24
N ASP A 219 14.87 -17.75 9.18
CA ASP A 219 15.28 -18.29 7.87
C ASP A 219 16.65 -18.94 7.91
N LEU A 220 17.62 -18.34 8.61
CA LEU A 220 18.96 -18.92 8.76
C LEU A 220 18.93 -20.22 9.57
N ARG A 221 18.12 -20.30 10.64
CA ARG A 221 17.96 -21.54 11.42
C ARG A 221 17.27 -22.63 10.61
N GLN A 222 16.23 -22.29 9.85
CA GLN A 222 15.53 -23.22 8.99
C GLN A 222 16.45 -23.78 7.91
N ARG A 223 17.21 -22.92 7.20
CA ARG A 223 18.20 -23.34 6.20
C ARG A 223 19.30 -24.23 6.77
N ARG A 224 19.76 -23.98 8.00
CA ARG A 224 20.73 -24.85 8.68
C ARG A 224 20.12 -26.21 9.00
N GLY A 225 18.88 -26.25 9.46
CA GLY A 225 18.14 -27.50 9.71
C GLY A 225 17.92 -28.30 8.43
N ASP A 226 17.50 -27.64 7.35
CA ASP A 226 17.27 -28.30 6.05
C ASP A 226 18.58 -28.87 5.48
N ARG A 227 19.70 -28.14 5.63
CA ARG A 227 21.03 -28.64 5.23
C ARG A 227 21.48 -29.83 6.08
N ALA A 228 21.22 -29.82 7.38
CA ALA A 228 21.54 -30.96 8.26
C ALA A 228 20.72 -32.20 7.87
N ARG A 229 19.40 -32.04 7.67
CA ARG A 229 18.52 -33.13 7.19
C ARG A 229 18.96 -33.68 5.84
N ALA A 230 19.29 -32.80 4.89
CA ALA A 230 19.79 -33.22 3.58
C ALA A 230 21.15 -33.93 3.66
N ALA A 231 22.00 -33.58 4.63
CA ALA A 231 23.25 -34.29 4.87
C ALA A 231 23.00 -35.68 5.49
N ASP A 232 22.09 -35.78 6.47
CA ASP A 232 21.69 -37.04 7.09
C ASP A 232 21.04 -38.00 6.07
N GLU A 233 20.15 -37.48 5.21
CA GLU A 233 19.52 -38.25 4.12
C GLU A 233 20.55 -38.76 3.11
N ARG A 234 21.57 -37.95 2.78
CA ARG A 234 22.67 -38.37 1.90
C ARG A 234 23.56 -39.41 2.56
N ALA A 235 23.83 -39.29 3.85
CA ALA A 235 24.60 -40.27 4.61
C ALA A 235 23.85 -41.61 4.68
N LEU A 236 22.54 -41.58 4.98
CA LEU A 236 21.68 -42.77 4.99
C LEU A 236 21.56 -43.41 3.61
N ALA A 237 21.44 -42.60 2.54
CA ALA A 237 21.42 -43.10 1.17
C ALA A 237 22.76 -43.72 0.75
N ALA A 238 23.89 -43.21 1.25
CA ALA A 238 25.21 -43.78 1.01
C ALA A 238 25.39 -45.11 1.77
N ASP A 239 24.93 -45.18 3.02
CA ASP A 239 24.98 -46.39 3.86
C ASP A 239 24.09 -47.50 3.27
N ASN A 240 22.86 -47.17 2.87
CA ASN A 240 21.96 -48.10 2.19
C ASN A 240 22.52 -48.61 0.85
N ARG A 241 23.28 -47.78 0.11
CA ARG A 241 23.97 -48.21 -1.12
C ARG A 241 25.15 -49.13 -0.81
N ALA A 242 25.89 -48.88 0.27
CA ALA A 242 26.98 -49.74 0.71
C ALA A 242 26.45 -51.12 1.14
N LEU A 243 25.39 -51.15 1.95
CA LEU A 243 24.71 -52.39 2.37
C LEU A 243 24.13 -53.17 1.18
N ALA A 244 23.53 -52.48 0.19
CA ALA A 244 23.02 -53.14 -1.02
C ALA A 244 24.14 -53.75 -1.89
N ALA A 245 25.31 -53.10 -1.94
CA ALA A 245 26.49 -53.61 -2.66
C ALA A 245 27.09 -54.83 -1.95
N GLU A 246 27.12 -54.85 -0.62
CA GLU A 246 27.59 -56.00 0.17
C GLU A 246 26.62 -57.19 0.11
N ALA A 247 25.31 -56.95 0.02
CA ALA A 247 24.28 -57.99 -0.10
C ALA A 247 24.17 -58.60 -1.51
N GLY A 248 25.01 -58.18 -2.47
CA GLY A 248 25.00 -58.70 -3.85
C GLY A 248 23.74 -58.36 -4.65
N VAL A 249 22.96 -57.37 -4.20
CA VAL A 249 21.74 -56.92 -4.87
C VAL A 249 22.14 -55.94 -5.97
N PRO A 250 21.86 -56.20 -7.26
CA PRO A 250 22.21 -55.27 -8.33
C PRO A 250 21.47 -53.94 -8.08
N ALA A 251 22.22 -52.84 -8.17
CA ALA A 251 21.70 -51.49 -7.95
C ALA A 251 20.45 -51.27 -8.81
N GLN A 252 19.28 -51.18 -8.18
CA GLN A 252 18.07 -50.75 -8.86
C GLN A 252 18.31 -49.32 -9.34
N VAL A 253 18.44 -49.17 -10.66
CA VAL A 253 18.39 -47.89 -11.35
C VAL A 253 17.07 -47.24 -10.94
N ALA A 254 17.15 -46.01 -10.42
CA ALA A 254 16.00 -45.21 -10.02
C ALA A 254 14.89 -45.29 -11.09
N PRO A 255 13.60 -45.36 -10.71
CA PRO A 255 12.55 -45.46 -11.70
C PRO A 255 12.57 -44.20 -12.55
N ALA A 256 12.85 -44.37 -13.84
CA ALA A 256 12.46 -43.40 -14.85
C ALA A 256 10.94 -43.23 -14.73
N GLU A 257 10.49 -41.97 -14.76
CA GLU A 257 9.10 -41.56 -14.72
C GLU A 257 8.22 -42.53 -15.53
N ALA A 258 7.19 -43.06 -14.86
CA ALA A 258 6.22 -43.94 -15.48
C ALA A 258 5.46 -43.20 -16.59
N PRO A 259 5.33 -43.76 -17.82
CA PRO A 259 4.18 -43.50 -18.64
C PRO A 259 3.04 -44.42 -18.19
N ALA A 260 1.85 -43.83 -18.14
CA ALA A 260 0.62 -44.48 -17.75
C ALA A 260 0.22 -45.65 -18.69
N ALA A 261 -0.27 -46.71 -18.04
CA ALA A 261 -1.37 -47.59 -18.44
C ALA A 261 -1.27 -48.47 -19.71
N GLN A 262 -1.22 -49.78 -19.42
CA GLN A 262 -1.99 -50.89 -20.00
C GLN A 262 -1.79 -51.25 -21.48
N ALA A 263 -1.17 -52.40 -21.71
CA ALA A 263 -1.32 -53.20 -22.92
C ALA A 263 -1.60 -54.65 -22.53
N GLU A 264 -2.84 -55.09 -22.80
CA GLU A 264 -3.19 -56.50 -22.92
C GLU A 264 -3.12 -56.92 -24.40
N ASP A 265 -2.76 -58.17 -24.59
CA ASP A 265 -2.30 -58.85 -25.79
C ASP A 265 -3.45 -59.29 -26.73
N ARG A 266 -3.31 -59.12 -28.07
CA ARG A 266 -3.72 -60.05 -29.17
C ARG A 266 -3.74 -59.40 -30.60
N PRO A 267 -3.74 -60.19 -31.70
CA PRO A 267 -2.79 -60.00 -32.80
C PRO A 267 -3.33 -59.33 -34.09
N ALA A 268 -2.37 -58.82 -34.84
CA ALA A 268 -2.28 -58.56 -36.29
C ALA A 268 -3.55 -58.55 -37.15
N THR A 269 -3.89 -57.38 -37.71
CA THR A 269 -4.48 -57.22 -39.05
C THR A 269 -3.90 -56.02 -39.80
N THR A 270 -3.86 -56.16 -41.12
CA THR A 270 -3.03 -55.44 -42.11
C THR A 270 -3.59 -54.06 -42.52
N GLU A 271 -3.97 -53.20 -41.57
CA GLU A 271 -4.44 -51.83 -41.88
C GLU A 271 -3.58 -50.72 -41.27
N ALA A 272 -2.59 -51.05 -40.44
CA ALA A 272 -1.74 -50.09 -39.72
C ALA A 272 -0.54 -49.53 -40.53
N ARG A 273 -0.52 -49.65 -41.87
CA ARG A 273 0.54 -49.09 -42.72
C ARG A 273 0.21 -47.73 -43.35
N ALA A 274 -1.05 -47.29 -43.30
CA ALA A 274 -1.45 -45.99 -43.85
C ALA A 274 -1.39 -44.84 -42.83
N ALA A 275 -1.38 -45.12 -41.52
CA ALA A 275 -1.32 -44.10 -40.47
C ALA A 275 0.12 -43.66 -40.10
N THR A 276 1.14 -44.42 -40.48
CA THR A 276 2.55 -44.14 -40.11
C THR A 276 3.21 -43.06 -40.97
N THR A 277 2.61 -42.66 -42.10
CA THR A 277 3.20 -41.66 -43.01
C THR A 277 2.79 -40.22 -42.65
N GLN A 278 1.71 -40.00 -41.90
CA GLN A 278 1.33 -38.64 -41.44
C GLN A 278 1.94 -38.25 -40.08
N ALA A 279 2.45 -39.20 -39.31
CA ALA A 279 3.12 -38.93 -38.03
C ALA A 279 4.61 -38.53 -38.14
N ARG A 280 5.22 -38.62 -39.34
CA ARG A 280 6.64 -38.28 -39.55
C ARG A 280 6.91 -36.88 -40.11
N ALA A 281 5.88 -36.07 -40.35
CA ALA A 281 6.03 -34.69 -40.84
C ALA A 281 5.94 -33.61 -39.74
N ALA A 282 5.82 -33.99 -38.46
CA ALA A 282 5.64 -33.06 -37.35
C ALA A 282 6.88 -32.87 -36.45
N VAL A 283 8.08 -33.28 -36.89
CA VAL A 283 9.30 -33.11 -36.10
C VAL A 283 10.34 -32.33 -36.89
N GLN A 284 10.26 -31.00 -36.78
CA GLN A 284 11.41 -30.07 -36.70
C GLN A 284 10.88 -28.64 -36.53
N ARG A 285 10.37 -28.34 -35.34
CA ARG A 285 10.63 -27.03 -34.74
C ARG A 285 11.66 -27.24 -33.64
N PRO A 286 12.70 -26.40 -33.54
CA PRO A 286 13.69 -26.53 -32.48
C PRO A 286 12.97 -26.46 -31.12
N PRO A 287 13.49 -27.14 -30.07
CA PRO A 287 12.94 -27.04 -28.74
C PRO A 287 13.01 -25.57 -28.31
N VAL A 288 11.85 -24.94 -28.11
CA VAL A 288 11.78 -23.70 -27.34
C VAL A 288 12.27 -24.09 -25.93
N PRO A 289 13.19 -23.33 -25.30
CA PRO A 289 13.60 -23.64 -23.94
C PRO A 289 12.35 -23.69 -23.05
N ASP A 290 12.24 -24.69 -22.17
CA ASP A 290 11.26 -24.73 -21.10
C ASP A 290 11.51 -23.56 -20.13
N ASP A 291 11.14 -22.35 -20.54
CA ASP A 291 10.86 -21.28 -19.61
C ASP A 291 9.48 -21.60 -19.02
N ASP A 292 9.45 -21.98 -17.73
CA ASP A 292 8.25 -22.13 -16.93
C ASP A 292 7.23 -21.03 -17.33
N PRO A 293 5.99 -21.37 -17.73
CA PRO A 293 5.02 -20.41 -18.25
C PRO A 293 4.79 -19.22 -17.30
N MET A 294 4.97 -19.41 -15.99
CA MET A 294 4.95 -18.32 -15.00
C MET A 294 6.15 -17.38 -15.10
N VAL A 295 7.35 -17.90 -15.35
CA VAL A 295 8.57 -17.12 -15.58
C VAL A 295 8.47 -16.33 -16.88
N SER A 296 7.91 -16.94 -17.94
CA SER A 296 7.63 -16.28 -19.22
C SER A 296 6.65 -15.11 -19.05
N LEU A 297 5.55 -15.29 -18.32
CA LEU A 297 4.58 -14.22 -18.03
C LEU A 297 5.20 -13.05 -17.24
N PHE A 298 5.96 -13.34 -16.19
CA PHE A 298 6.62 -12.30 -15.38
C PHE A 298 7.69 -11.54 -16.17
N SER A 299 8.37 -12.20 -17.10
CA SER A 299 9.34 -11.55 -17.99
C SER A 299 8.66 -10.56 -18.95
N ALA A 300 7.50 -10.94 -19.53
CA ALA A 300 6.74 -10.11 -20.45
C ALA A 300 6.14 -8.88 -19.76
N SER A 301 5.55 -9.06 -18.57
CA SER A 301 5.05 -7.96 -17.73
C SER A 301 6.13 -6.97 -17.35
N ALA A 302 7.30 -7.45 -16.93
CA ALA A 302 8.44 -6.58 -16.61
C ALA A 302 8.96 -5.82 -17.84
N ALA A 303 9.05 -6.48 -19.00
CA ALA A 303 9.45 -5.84 -20.26
C ALA A 303 8.47 -4.73 -20.69
N ARG A 304 7.16 -4.97 -20.53
CA ARG A 304 6.10 -3.97 -20.78
C ARG A 304 6.30 -2.70 -19.95
N LEU A 305 6.59 -2.87 -18.65
CA LEU A 305 6.82 -1.75 -17.74
C LEU A 305 8.10 -0.98 -18.10
N ARG A 306 9.19 -1.68 -18.40
CA ARG A 306 10.46 -1.06 -18.85
C ARG A 306 10.31 -0.25 -20.13
N ARG A 307 9.45 -0.68 -21.06
CA ARG A 307 9.19 0.06 -22.31
C ARG A 307 8.58 1.45 -22.05
N HIS A 308 7.84 1.61 -20.95
CA HIS A 308 7.18 2.87 -20.57
C HIS A 308 7.91 3.61 -19.46
N LEU A 309 9.19 3.31 -19.23
CA LEU A 309 10.02 3.92 -18.19
C LEU A 309 9.93 5.45 -18.11
N PRO A 310 9.95 6.22 -19.22
CA PRO A 310 9.85 7.69 -19.15
C PRO A 310 8.57 8.18 -18.48
N LEU A 311 7.45 7.46 -18.66
CA LEU A 311 6.19 7.82 -18.02
C LEU A 311 6.22 7.55 -16.51
N PHE A 312 6.86 6.47 -16.08
CA PHE A 312 7.07 6.17 -14.67
C PHE A 312 8.03 7.16 -14.02
N MET A 313 9.06 7.61 -14.74
CA MET A 313 9.96 8.67 -14.25
C MET A 313 9.23 10.00 -14.06
N LEU A 314 8.37 10.39 -15.00
CA LEU A 314 7.53 11.59 -14.89
C LEU A 314 6.59 11.47 -13.68
N LEU A 315 5.97 10.30 -13.49
CA LEU A 315 5.11 10.01 -12.35
C LEU A 315 5.87 10.11 -11.03
N GLY A 316 7.02 9.45 -10.92
CA GLY A 316 7.86 9.49 -9.72
C GLY A 316 8.32 10.90 -9.37
N GLY A 317 8.73 11.69 -10.37
CA GLY A 317 9.08 13.10 -10.18
C GLY A 317 7.89 13.91 -9.64
N GLY A 318 6.70 13.73 -10.21
CA GLY A 318 5.49 14.44 -9.77
C GLY A 318 5.02 14.05 -8.36
N VAL A 319 5.03 12.76 -8.02
CA VAL A 319 4.69 12.28 -6.67
C VAL A 319 5.71 12.78 -5.65
N CYS A 320 7.00 12.73 -5.98
CA CYS A 320 8.07 13.22 -5.10
C CYS A 320 7.96 14.74 -4.89
N LEU A 321 7.62 15.49 -5.93
CA LEU A 321 7.38 16.92 -5.84
C LEU A 321 6.20 17.24 -4.91
N LEU A 322 5.07 16.53 -5.01
CA LEU A 322 3.95 16.72 -4.07
C LEU A 322 4.35 16.46 -2.62
N ALA A 323 5.12 15.40 -2.37
CA ALA A 323 5.65 15.10 -1.04
C ALA A 323 6.60 16.21 -0.55
N GLN A 324 7.50 16.69 -1.42
CA GLN A 324 8.42 17.79 -1.08
C GLN A 324 7.70 19.09 -0.77
N LEU A 325 6.58 19.37 -1.44
CA LEU A 325 5.77 20.55 -1.18
C LEU A 325 5.03 20.48 0.16
N HIS A 326 5.09 19.36 0.89
CA HIS A 326 4.44 19.15 2.19
C HIS A 326 2.92 19.36 2.16
N ILE A 327 2.32 19.30 0.97
CA ILE A 327 0.86 19.36 0.77
C ILE A 327 0.24 17.98 0.62
N PHE A 328 1.07 16.92 0.61
CA PHE A 328 0.67 15.55 0.37
C PHE A 328 1.35 14.59 1.35
N GLY A 329 0.56 13.79 2.06
CA GLY A 329 1.02 12.72 2.95
C GLY A 329 0.67 11.35 2.35
N GLY A 330 1.67 10.50 2.15
CA GLY A 330 1.52 9.17 1.58
C GLY A 330 0.66 8.22 2.42
N GLY A 331 0.46 8.51 3.71
CA GLY A 331 -0.23 7.66 4.66
C GLY A 331 -1.11 8.42 5.66
N GLU A 332 -1.90 7.67 6.40
CA GLU A 332 -2.89 8.19 7.35
C GLU A 332 -2.18 8.93 8.48
N ALA A 333 -1.20 8.28 9.11
CA ALA A 333 -0.40 8.88 10.17
C ALA A 333 0.53 9.99 9.65
N THR A 334 1.06 9.86 8.43
CA THR A 334 1.99 10.85 7.88
C THR A 334 1.30 12.15 7.51
N SER A 335 0.04 12.12 7.06
CA SER A 335 -0.74 13.34 6.79
C SER A 335 -0.79 14.27 8.00
N PHE A 336 -1.01 13.72 9.21
CA PHE A 336 -0.98 14.50 10.45
C PHE A 336 0.43 14.94 10.91
N LEU A 337 1.46 14.16 10.59
CA LEU A 337 2.85 14.57 10.88
C LEU A 337 3.27 15.74 9.98
N ILE A 338 2.96 15.66 8.68
CA ILE A 338 3.21 16.73 7.72
C ILE A 338 2.46 17.99 8.12
N ALA A 339 1.19 17.88 8.50
CA ALA A 339 0.40 19.00 9.00
C ALA A 339 1.05 19.70 10.21
N LYS A 340 1.73 18.95 11.08
CA LYS A 340 2.45 19.45 12.26
C LYS A 340 3.88 19.91 11.95
N GLY A 341 4.30 19.95 10.68
CA GLY A 341 5.66 20.32 10.25
C GLY A 341 6.74 19.27 10.59
N ARG A 342 6.34 18.01 10.80
CA ARG A 342 7.18 16.89 11.25
C ARG A 342 7.60 15.97 10.10
N SER A 343 8.28 16.54 9.11
CA SER A 343 8.60 15.86 7.85
C SER A 343 9.58 14.72 8.00
N VAL A 344 10.54 14.85 8.93
CA VAL A 344 11.54 13.81 9.20
C VAL A 344 10.85 12.57 9.78
N GLU A 345 9.92 12.77 10.71
CA GLU A 345 9.21 11.67 11.35
C GLU A 345 8.17 11.06 10.40
N ALA A 346 7.55 11.87 9.54
CA ALA A 346 6.71 11.38 8.45
C ALA A 346 7.50 10.49 7.47
N ALA A 347 8.73 10.88 7.12
CA ALA A 347 9.61 10.08 6.27
C ALA A 347 9.94 8.73 6.90
N GLN A 348 10.21 8.68 8.21
CA GLN A 348 10.47 7.42 8.88
C GLN A 348 9.25 6.49 8.85
N VAL A 349 8.06 7.01 9.15
CA VAL A 349 6.81 6.25 9.09
C VAL A 349 6.59 5.65 7.69
N ASP A 350 6.68 6.46 6.64
CA ASP A 350 6.44 5.99 5.27
C ASP A 350 7.55 5.04 4.80
N PHE A 351 8.79 5.24 5.23
CA PHE A 351 9.90 4.32 4.97
C PHE A 351 9.65 2.94 5.58
N TYR A 352 9.21 2.87 6.84
CA TYR A 352 8.90 1.59 7.48
C TYR A 352 7.69 0.90 6.86
N ARG A 353 6.69 1.71 6.49
CA ARG A 353 5.49 1.22 5.80
C ARG A 353 5.83 0.60 4.45
N ALA A 354 6.82 1.11 3.72
CA ALA A 354 7.25 0.58 2.43
C ALA A 354 7.55 -0.92 2.47
N PHE A 355 8.14 -1.44 3.56
CA PHE A 355 8.39 -2.86 3.73
C PHE A 355 7.12 -3.72 3.80
N GLY A 356 6.01 -3.17 4.30
CA GLY A 356 4.71 -3.83 4.34
C GLY A 356 4.06 -3.96 2.95
N PHE A 357 4.35 -3.05 2.02
CA PHE A 357 3.72 -3.01 0.71
C PHE A 357 4.61 -3.51 -0.43
N LEU A 358 5.94 -3.42 -0.30
CA LEU A 358 6.91 -3.77 -1.34
C LEU A 358 6.66 -5.17 -1.95
N PRO A 359 6.53 -6.26 -1.17
CA PRO A 359 6.23 -7.57 -1.76
C PRO A 359 4.89 -7.65 -2.50
N LEU A 360 3.83 -7.06 -1.97
CA LEU A 360 2.53 -7.02 -2.64
C LEU A 360 2.63 -6.29 -3.98
N ILE A 361 3.21 -5.10 -3.98
CA ILE A 361 3.33 -4.27 -5.20
C ILE A 361 4.21 -4.98 -6.23
N ALA A 362 5.36 -5.52 -5.83
CA ALA A 362 6.27 -6.20 -6.75
C ALA A 362 5.61 -7.42 -7.41
N THR A 363 4.99 -8.29 -6.61
CA THR A 363 4.35 -9.52 -7.11
C THR A 363 3.13 -9.23 -7.97
N THR A 364 2.27 -8.31 -7.54
CA THR A 364 1.08 -7.92 -8.33
C THR A 364 1.45 -7.18 -9.61
N ALA A 365 2.52 -6.38 -9.62
CA ALA A 365 2.99 -5.71 -10.82
C ALA A 365 3.61 -6.68 -11.83
N LEU A 366 4.37 -7.68 -11.37
CA LEU A 366 4.89 -8.74 -12.24
C LEU A 366 3.76 -9.62 -12.79
N ALA A 367 2.74 -9.90 -11.98
CA ALA A 367 1.59 -10.70 -12.42
C ALA A 367 0.71 -9.96 -13.43
N SER A 368 0.41 -8.69 -13.20
CA SER A 368 -0.54 -7.92 -14.03
C SER A 368 0.10 -7.13 -15.16
N GLY A 369 1.40 -6.87 -15.08
CA GLY A 369 2.09 -5.91 -15.95
C GLY A 369 1.68 -4.46 -15.71
N ALA A 370 0.94 -4.14 -14.64
CA ALA A 370 0.56 -2.79 -14.23
C ALA A 370 1.25 -2.43 -12.91
N TYR A 371 1.82 -1.23 -12.81
CA TYR A 371 2.59 -0.78 -11.65
C TYR A 371 1.76 0.01 -10.64
N GLY A 372 2.31 0.28 -9.46
CA GLY A 372 1.68 1.12 -8.45
C GLY A 372 1.91 2.60 -8.74
N ILE A 373 0.88 3.44 -8.63
CA ILE A 373 1.05 4.91 -8.78
C ILE A 373 2.05 5.46 -7.75
N ALA A 374 2.04 4.89 -6.54
CA ALA A 374 2.95 5.26 -5.45
C ALA A 374 4.35 4.61 -5.55
N GLY A 375 4.64 3.84 -6.61
CA GLY A 375 5.85 3.02 -6.69
C GLY A 375 5.93 2.01 -5.56
N PHE A 376 7.14 1.72 -5.06
CA PHE A 376 7.33 0.99 -3.80
C PHE A 376 7.20 1.89 -2.57
N THR A 377 6.59 3.07 -2.70
CA THR A 377 6.33 4.07 -1.66
C THR A 377 7.58 4.77 -1.10
N PHE A 378 8.79 4.39 -1.51
CA PHE A 378 10.04 5.08 -1.11
C PHE A 378 10.15 6.52 -1.64
N VAL A 379 9.35 6.87 -2.65
CA VAL A 379 9.28 8.23 -3.18
C VAL A 379 8.78 9.26 -2.15
N TYR A 380 7.90 8.85 -1.24
CA TYR A 380 7.37 9.73 -0.20
C TYR A 380 8.43 10.16 0.82
N PRO A 381 9.13 9.24 1.53
CA PRO A 381 10.14 9.62 2.50
C PRO A 381 11.29 10.40 1.87
N ILE A 382 11.65 10.09 0.61
CA ILE A 382 12.64 10.88 -0.12
C ILE A 382 12.12 12.29 -0.37
N GLY A 383 10.89 12.43 -0.85
CA GLY A 383 10.28 13.74 -1.12
C GLY A 383 10.24 14.64 0.11
N TYR A 384 9.78 14.14 1.26
CA TYR A 384 9.70 14.93 2.50
C TYR A 384 11.05 15.47 2.98
N LEU A 385 12.15 14.78 2.67
CA LEU A 385 13.49 15.13 3.14
C LEU A 385 14.23 16.05 2.16
N LEU A 386 13.71 16.25 0.96
CA LEU A 386 14.41 17.03 -0.07
C LEU A 386 14.26 18.53 0.14
N PRO A 387 15.37 19.30 0.04
CA PRO A 387 15.36 20.73 0.34
C PRO A 387 14.76 21.59 -0.78
N SER A 388 14.62 21.06 -2.00
CA SER A 388 14.16 21.85 -3.15
C SER A 388 13.27 21.06 -4.12
N PRO A 389 12.31 21.71 -4.79
CA PRO A 389 11.45 21.12 -5.82
C PRO A 389 12.20 20.47 -7.00
N TRP A 390 13.30 21.06 -7.44
CA TRP A 390 14.06 20.54 -8.60
C TRP A 390 14.74 19.22 -8.28
N TRP A 391 15.33 19.11 -7.08
CA TRP A 391 15.86 17.84 -6.59
C TRP A 391 14.74 16.81 -6.41
N ALA A 392 13.54 17.20 -5.98
CA ALA A 392 12.40 16.28 -5.89
C ALA A 392 12.02 15.68 -7.25
N LEU A 393 11.98 16.49 -8.31
CA LEU A 393 11.71 15.98 -9.66
C LEU A 393 12.76 14.97 -10.12
N VAL A 394 14.05 15.30 -9.95
CA VAL A 394 15.16 14.42 -10.38
C VAL A 394 15.21 13.15 -9.54
N CYS A 395 15.23 13.27 -8.21
CA CYS A 395 15.30 12.13 -7.32
C CYS A 395 14.06 11.24 -7.46
N GLY A 396 12.86 11.81 -7.56
CA GLY A 396 11.62 11.06 -7.79
C GLY A 396 11.65 10.27 -9.10
N ALA A 397 12.13 10.89 -10.18
CA ALA A 397 12.30 10.22 -11.47
C ALA A 397 13.31 9.07 -11.39
N LEU A 398 14.44 9.29 -10.71
CA LEU A 398 15.47 8.26 -10.50
C LEU A 398 14.97 7.10 -9.65
N VAL A 399 14.21 7.39 -8.58
CA VAL A 399 13.60 6.36 -7.73
C VAL A 399 12.72 5.46 -8.57
N PHE A 400 11.76 6.01 -9.31
CA PHE A 400 10.86 5.18 -10.15
C PHE A 400 11.63 4.46 -11.26
N ALA A 401 12.67 5.07 -11.83
CA ALA A 401 13.52 4.40 -12.80
C ALA A 401 14.17 3.14 -12.19
N VAL A 402 14.79 3.29 -11.02
CA VAL A 402 15.43 2.18 -10.30
C VAL A 402 14.40 1.12 -9.90
N GLU A 403 13.26 1.51 -9.34
CA GLU A 403 12.21 0.58 -8.91
C GLU A 403 11.69 -0.28 -10.06
N VAL A 404 11.37 0.32 -11.21
CA VAL A 404 10.88 -0.40 -12.39
C VAL A 404 11.96 -1.30 -13.00
N LEU A 405 13.21 -0.83 -13.06
CA LEU A 405 14.32 -1.65 -13.57
C LEU A 405 14.62 -2.84 -12.66
N ALA A 406 14.59 -2.63 -11.34
CA ALA A 406 14.85 -3.62 -10.30
C ALA A 406 13.70 -4.64 -10.11
N LEU A 407 12.51 -4.40 -10.66
CA LEU A 407 11.30 -5.18 -10.43
C LEU A 407 11.50 -6.70 -10.60
N SER A 408 12.13 -7.15 -11.69
CA SER A 408 12.42 -8.58 -11.92
C SER A 408 13.46 -9.15 -10.95
N GLY A 409 14.39 -8.33 -10.44
CA GLY A 409 15.35 -8.73 -9.42
C GLY A 409 14.67 -8.92 -8.07
N ILE A 410 13.85 -7.96 -7.68
CA ILE A 410 13.06 -7.98 -6.43
C ILE A 410 12.11 -9.18 -6.43
N GLY A 411 11.40 -9.44 -7.54
CA GLY A 411 10.53 -10.61 -7.68
C GLY A 411 11.25 -11.93 -7.42
N ARG A 412 12.47 -12.10 -7.97
CA ARG A 412 13.30 -13.30 -7.73
C ARG A 412 13.73 -13.44 -6.27
N VAL A 413 14.15 -12.33 -5.64
CA VAL A 413 14.56 -12.32 -4.22
C VAL A 413 13.38 -12.69 -3.32
N LEU A 414 12.20 -12.12 -3.57
CA LEU A 414 11.00 -12.41 -2.80
C LEU A 414 10.50 -13.85 -3.00
N GLY A 415 10.70 -14.43 -4.18
CA GLY A 415 10.44 -15.85 -4.43
C GLY A 415 11.33 -16.78 -3.58
N GLY A 416 12.56 -16.35 -3.25
CA GLY A 416 13.53 -17.14 -2.48
C GLY A 416 13.55 -16.88 -0.96
N LEU A 417 12.74 -15.94 -0.46
CA LEU A 417 12.67 -15.55 0.96
C LEU A 417 11.21 -15.51 1.46
N PRO A 418 10.57 -16.67 1.70
CA PRO A 418 9.18 -16.74 2.12
C PRO A 418 8.89 -15.97 3.42
N SER A 419 9.80 -16.02 4.41
CA SER A 419 9.57 -15.35 5.69
C SER A 419 9.52 -13.82 5.57
N VAL A 420 10.28 -13.24 4.63
CA VAL A 420 10.28 -11.79 4.37
C VAL A 420 8.96 -11.35 3.75
N ARG A 421 8.40 -12.17 2.86
CA ARG A 421 7.04 -11.96 2.34
C ARG A 421 6.00 -12.05 3.45
N ASP A 422 6.13 -13.03 4.34
CA ASP A 422 5.23 -13.18 5.49
C ASP A 422 5.35 -12.00 6.47
N CYS A 423 6.56 -11.48 6.70
CA CYS A 423 6.78 -10.26 7.48
C CYS A 423 6.03 -9.07 6.89
N SER A 424 6.10 -8.90 5.58
CA SER A 424 5.40 -7.82 4.88
C SER A 424 3.89 -7.92 5.05
N GLU A 425 3.32 -9.12 4.90
CA GLU A 425 1.88 -9.35 5.11
C GLU A 425 1.48 -9.00 6.55
N GLN A 426 2.28 -9.43 7.53
CA GLN A 426 2.02 -9.14 8.94
C GLN A 426 2.21 -7.66 9.28
N LEU A 427 3.18 -6.98 8.67
CA LEU A 427 3.34 -5.53 8.77
C LEU A 427 2.11 -4.81 8.23
N ARG A 428 1.66 -5.15 7.02
CA ARG A 428 0.46 -4.54 6.42
C ARG A 428 -0.78 -4.78 7.28
N GLY A 429 -0.98 -6.01 7.73
CA GLY A 429 -2.10 -6.38 8.61
C GLY A 429 -2.01 -5.75 10.01
N ALA A 430 -0.81 -5.49 10.53
CA ALA A 430 -0.62 -4.80 11.79
C ALA A 430 -0.90 -3.29 11.67
N ILE A 431 -0.42 -2.67 10.59
CA ILE A 431 -0.69 -1.26 10.26
C ILE A 431 -2.19 -1.01 10.15
N GLY A 432 -2.92 -1.86 9.41
CA GLY A 432 -4.37 -1.74 9.29
C GLY A 432 -5.09 -1.86 10.64
N ALA A 433 -4.65 -2.78 11.50
CA ALA A 433 -5.26 -3.01 12.81
C ALA A 433 -5.01 -1.86 13.80
N THR A 434 -3.78 -1.33 13.86
CA THR A 434 -3.45 -0.19 14.73
C THR A 434 -4.17 1.06 14.28
N LEU A 435 -4.22 1.32 12.96
CA LEU A 435 -4.96 2.46 12.40
C LEU A 435 -6.46 2.35 12.66
N GLN A 436 -7.07 1.17 12.53
CA GLN A 436 -8.49 1.00 12.81
C GLN A 436 -8.82 1.41 14.24
N LEU A 437 -8.04 0.94 15.22
CA LEU A 437 -8.24 1.28 16.62
C LEU A 437 -8.01 2.78 16.87
N ALA A 438 -6.95 3.32 16.27
CA ALA A 438 -6.56 4.71 16.46
C ALA A 438 -7.56 5.69 15.85
N LEU A 439 -8.08 5.40 14.66
CA LEU A 439 -9.12 6.20 14.01
C LEU A 439 -10.43 6.16 14.79
N LEU A 440 -10.79 5.01 15.39
CA LEU A 440 -11.97 4.92 16.25
C LEU A 440 -11.82 5.80 17.51
N PHE A 441 -10.75 5.64 18.28
CA PHE A 441 -10.53 6.47 19.47
C PHE A 441 -10.39 7.95 19.12
N GLY A 442 -9.67 8.27 18.03
CA GLY A 442 -9.56 9.62 17.51
C GLY A 442 -10.92 10.22 17.17
N SER A 443 -11.79 9.45 16.52
CA SER A 443 -13.14 9.89 16.16
C SER A 443 -14.00 10.18 17.38
N LEU A 444 -13.87 9.37 18.44
CA LEU A 444 -14.59 9.60 19.70
C LEU A 444 -14.06 10.83 20.45
N LEU A 445 -12.76 11.10 20.41
CA LEU A 445 -12.19 12.34 20.96
C LEU A 445 -12.65 13.57 20.19
N ALA A 446 -12.69 13.49 18.86
CA ALA A 446 -13.27 14.54 18.03
C ALA A 446 -14.76 14.75 18.36
N ALA A 447 -15.51 13.67 18.50
CA ALA A 447 -16.92 13.69 18.89
C ALA A 447 -17.15 14.39 20.24
N GLN A 448 -16.33 14.06 21.23
CA GLN A 448 -16.34 14.71 22.54
C GLN A 448 -16.05 16.21 22.43
N ALA A 449 -15.07 16.60 21.61
CA ALA A 449 -14.71 18.00 21.42
C ALA A 449 -15.82 18.81 20.71
N MET A 450 -16.56 18.22 19.77
CA MET A 450 -17.65 18.91 19.05
C MET A 450 -18.91 19.11 19.90
N GLY A 451 -19.33 18.07 20.63
CA GLY A 451 -20.65 18.03 21.26
C GLY A 451 -20.73 17.24 22.55
N GLY A 452 -19.60 16.97 23.20
CA GLY A 452 -19.53 16.31 24.49
C GLY A 452 -20.16 14.91 24.44
N GLY A 453 -20.98 14.60 25.45
CA GLY A 453 -21.69 13.32 25.51
C GLY A 453 -22.62 13.07 24.32
N LEU A 454 -23.28 14.12 23.81
CA LEU A 454 -24.16 14.01 22.64
C LEU A 454 -23.34 13.72 21.37
N GLY A 455 -22.21 14.38 21.20
CA GLY A 455 -21.29 14.11 20.09
C GLY A 455 -20.83 12.64 20.11
N ILE A 456 -20.40 12.13 21.27
CA ILE A 456 -20.02 10.71 21.44
C ILE A 456 -21.18 9.79 21.09
N LEU A 457 -22.39 10.08 21.56
CA LEU A 457 -23.58 9.28 21.26
C LEU A 457 -23.86 9.22 19.76
N LEU A 458 -23.79 10.35 19.05
CA LEU A 458 -24.04 10.42 17.61
C LEU A 458 -22.96 9.68 16.82
N VAL A 459 -21.69 10.01 17.03
CA VAL A 459 -20.57 9.41 16.27
C VAL A 459 -20.41 7.93 16.60
N GLY A 460 -20.47 7.57 17.89
CA GLY A 460 -20.43 6.18 18.34
C GLY A 460 -21.64 5.39 17.86
N GLY A 461 -22.83 5.98 17.90
CA GLY A 461 -24.07 5.38 17.39
C GLY A 461 -24.00 5.10 15.88
N LEU A 462 -23.50 6.05 15.08
CA LEU A 462 -23.27 5.86 13.64
C LEU A 462 -22.24 4.75 13.36
N TYR A 463 -21.16 4.68 14.13
CA TYR A 463 -20.18 3.60 14.00
C TYR A 463 -20.79 2.23 14.33
N LEU A 464 -21.55 2.13 15.42
CA LEU A 464 -22.24 0.89 15.82
C LEU A 464 -23.32 0.48 14.81
N LEU A 465 -24.06 1.45 14.27
CA LEU A 465 -25.04 1.21 13.20
C LEU A 465 -24.36 0.65 11.95
N ASN A 466 -23.21 1.20 11.57
CA ASN A 466 -22.43 0.68 10.46
C ASN A 466 -21.97 -0.77 10.70
N GLU A 467 -21.55 -1.13 11.91
CA GLU A 467 -21.26 -2.53 12.26
C GLU A 467 -22.50 -3.43 12.18
N ALA A 468 -23.65 -2.97 12.68
CA ALA A 468 -24.91 -3.70 12.65
C ALA A 468 -25.41 -3.93 11.22
N MET A 469 -25.15 -2.99 10.31
CA MET A 469 -25.53 -3.07 8.89
C MET A 469 -24.53 -3.85 8.02
N GLY A 470 -23.61 -4.60 8.64
CA GLY A 470 -22.64 -5.41 7.89
C GLY A 470 -21.47 -4.61 7.30
N ARG A 471 -21.15 -3.45 7.86
CA ARG A 471 -20.00 -2.58 7.52
C ARG A 471 -20.07 -2.03 6.10
N VAL A 472 -21.17 -1.33 5.80
CA VAL A 472 -21.36 -0.60 4.54
C VAL A 472 -20.19 0.36 4.29
N VAL A 473 -19.71 1.02 5.35
CA VAL A 473 -18.45 1.77 5.35
C VAL A 473 -17.36 0.91 5.97
N VAL A 474 -16.21 0.85 5.30
CA VAL A 474 -15.03 0.12 5.78
C VAL A 474 -14.62 0.63 7.17
N ARG A 475 -14.22 -0.27 8.07
CA ARG A 475 -13.92 0.05 9.48
C ARG A 475 -12.93 1.19 9.71
N THR A 476 -11.90 1.32 8.86
CA THR A 476 -10.92 2.40 8.93
C THR A 476 -11.51 3.77 8.57
N ALA A 477 -12.55 3.78 7.75
CA ALA A 477 -13.27 4.97 7.30
C ALA A 477 -14.48 5.31 8.16
N ALA A 478 -15.08 4.31 8.83
CA ALA A 478 -16.35 4.46 9.54
C ALA A 478 -16.31 5.53 10.64
N GLY A 479 -15.24 5.57 11.43
CA GLY A 479 -15.04 6.59 12.46
C GLY A 479 -14.97 8.01 11.89
N PRO A 480 -13.97 8.32 11.03
CA PRO A 480 -13.82 9.64 10.42
C PRO A 480 -15.09 10.11 9.70
N ALA A 481 -15.75 9.24 8.95
CA ALA A 481 -17.01 9.56 8.27
C ALA A 481 -18.13 9.88 9.27
N ALA A 482 -18.25 9.11 10.36
CA ALA A 482 -19.22 9.38 11.42
C ALA A 482 -18.97 10.72 12.11
N VAL A 483 -17.72 11.18 12.25
CA VAL A 483 -17.41 12.52 12.77
C VAL A 483 -17.96 13.61 11.86
N VAL A 484 -17.74 13.50 10.54
CA VAL A 484 -18.25 14.47 9.57
C VAL A 484 -19.79 14.51 9.60
N VAL A 485 -20.44 13.35 9.53
CA VAL A 485 -21.91 13.26 9.59
C VAL A 485 -22.44 13.77 10.93
N GLY A 486 -21.79 13.40 12.04
CA GLY A 486 -22.14 13.88 13.37
C GLY A 486 -22.00 15.39 13.53
N GLY A 487 -20.94 15.99 12.98
CA GLY A 487 -20.74 17.44 12.95
C GLY A 487 -21.84 18.16 12.16
N VAL A 488 -22.23 17.63 11.00
CA VAL A 488 -23.38 18.16 10.23
C VAL A 488 -24.68 18.05 11.04
N LEU A 489 -24.94 16.90 11.68
CA LEU A 489 -26.14 16.71 12.51
C LEU A 489 -26.18 17.66 13.72
N LEU A 490 -25.05 17.89 14.39
CA LEU A 490 -24.97 18.83 15.51
C LEU A 490 -25.28 20.27 15.07
N ASN A 491 -24.81 20.68 13.89
CA ASN A 491 -25.17 21.98 13.31
C ASN A 491 -26.67 22.08 12.98
N VAL A 492 -27.28 21.02 12.45
CA VAL A 492 -28.73 20.97 12.23
C VAL A 492 -29.49 21.08 13.56
N LEU A 493 -29.06 20.36 14.60
CA LEU A 493 -29.67 20.45 15.93
C LEU A 493 -29.51 21.84 16.55
N TYR A 494 -28.38 22.51 16.31
CA TYR A 494 -28.18 23.89 16.72
C TYR A 494 -29.18 24.83 16.05
N TRP A 495 -29.38 24.72 14.74
CA TRP A 495 -30.36 25.56 14.02
C TRP A 495 -31.82 25.27 14.39
N LEU A 496 -32.09 24.13 15.03
CA LEU A 496 -33.39 23.79 15.60
C LEU A 496 -33.53 24.20 17.08
N ASP A 497 -32.55 24.90 17.64
CA ASP A 497 -32.44 25.25 19.07
C ASP A 497 -32.46 24.03 20.02
N LEU A 498 -32.09 22.84 19.52
CA LEU A 498 -32.04 21.58 20.27
C LEU A 498 -30.64 21.25 20.82
N PHE A 499 -29.62 22.03 20.43
CA PHE A 499 -28.25 21.82 20.85
C PHE A 499 -27.53 23.16 21.02
N THR A 500 -26.78 23.30 22.12
CA THR A 500 -25.86 24.42 22.34
C THR A 500 -24.43 23.94 22.13
N PRO A 501 -23.64 24.58 21.24
CA PRO A 501 -22.26 24.19 21.01
C PRO A 501 -21.48 24.33 22.31
N LEU A 502 -20.57 23.38 22.55
CA LEU A 502 -19.60 23.54 23.61
C LEU A 502 -18.71 24.72 23.19
N THR A 503 -18.76 25.82 23.92
CA THR A 503 -17.87 26.96 23.69
C THR A 503 -16.43 26.47 23.65
N SER A 504 -15.78 26.66 22.51
CA SER A 504 -14.35 26.40 22.29
C SER A 504 -13.48 27.26 23.19
#